data_AF-K1U1F1-F1
#
_entry.id   AF-K1U1F1-F1
#
_cell.length_a   1.000
_cell.length_b   1.000
_cell.length_c   1.000
_cell.angle_alpha   90.00
_cell.angle_beta   90.00
_cell.angle_gamma   90.00
#
_symmetry.space_group_name_H-M   'P 1'
#
loop_
_entity.id
_entity.type
_entity.pdbx_description
1 polymer ?
#
loop_
_entity_poly.entity_id
_entity_poly.type
_entity_poly.pdbx_seq_one_letter_code
_entity_poly.pdbx_strand_id
1 'polypeptide(L)'
;MAAKRRRTGLYPIVLRSNHIADGNKKRMPQQAPQAKADKAPAEQDTALVWGKNPVTELLKSEAGVDTLLLADSMEPRMAGYYTALGKAAGAVIKRVPAGKLQKLCGTQDHQGVAAWAARIQ
;
A
#
# COMPACT_ATOMS: atom_id res chain seq x y z
N MET A 1 -7.44 70.59 -6.59
CA MET A 1 -6.57 69.71 -7.39
C MET A 1 -7.28 68.39 -7.64
N ALA A 2 -7.35 67.98 -8.91
CA ALA A 2 -8.12 66.86 -9.45
C ALA A 2 -7.46 65.48 -9.17
N ALA A 3 -8.23 64.47 -8.75
CA ALA A 3 -8.74 63.32 -9.53
C ALA A 3 -7.73 62.20 -9.87
N LYS A 4 -7.98 60.98 -9.36
CA LYS A 4 -8.14 59.78 -10.21
C LYS A 4 -8.88 58.65 -9.48
N ARG A 5 -10.11 58.41 -9.94
CA ARG A 5 -10.95 57.24 -9.63
C ARG A 5 -10.30 55.96 -10.18
N ARG A 6 -10.34 54.86 -9.42
CA ARG A 6 -10.38 53.51 -10.00
C ARG A 6 -11.77 52.92 -9.77
N ARG A 7 -12.52 52.79 -10.86
CA ARG A 7 -13.73 51.97 -10.98
C ARG A 7 -13.30 50.52 -11.22
N THR A 8 -14.07 49.58 -10.67
CA THR A 8 -14.45 48.24 -11.19
C THR A 8 -14.78 47.41 -9.95
N GLY A 9 -15.98 46.89 -9.70
CA GLY A 9 -17.15 46.53 -10.51
C GLY A 9 -17.75 45.34 -9.75
N LEU A 10 -18.71 45.59 -8.86
CA LEU A 10 -20.13 45.26 -9.04
C LEU A 10 -20.34 43.81 -9.55
N TYR A 11 -20.52 42.88 -8.62
CA TYR A 11 -20.98 41.51 -8.88
C TYR A 11 -22.51 41.50 -8.94
N PRO A 12 -23.15 41.07 -10.05
CA PRO A 12 -24.56 40.73 -10.02
C PRO A 12 -24.75 39.23 -9.76
N ILE A 13 -25.54 39.00 -8.71
CA ILE A 13 -26.38 37.82 -8.44
C ILE A 13 -27.25 37.48 -9.66
N VAL A 14 -27.25 36.22 -10.12
CA VAL A 14 -28.29 35.66 -10.99
C VAL A 14 -28.67 34.25 -10.51
N LEU A 15 -29.96 34.09 -10.20
CA LEU A 15 -30.64 32.84 -9.86
C LEU A 15 -30.91 31.97 -11.11
N ARG A 16 -31.17 30.69 -10.83
CA ARG A 16 -32.25 29.82 -11.36
C ARG A 16 -31.88 28.63 -12.28
N SER A 17 -32.60 27.54 -11.96
CA SER A 17 -32.56 26.14 -12.36
C SER A 17 -32.99 25.82 -13.81
N ASN A 18 -32.54 24.69 -14.39
CA ASN A 18 -33.35 23.49 -14.71
C ASN A 18 -32.70 22.52 -15.74
N HIS A 19 -33.02 21.22 -15.55
CA HIS A 19 -33.28 20.14 -16.55
C HIS A 19 -32.16 19.27 -17.18
N ILE A 20 -32.15 18.00 -16.73
CA ILE A 20 -32.22 16.67 -17.41
C ILE A 20 -31.88 16.58 -18.92
N ALA A 21 -30.91 15.72 -19.31
CA ALA A 21 -31.08 14.50 -20.14
C ALA A 21 -29.80 14.04 -20.90
N ASP A 22 -29.51 12.74 -20.78
CA ASP A 22 -28.96 11.76 -21.75
C ASP A 22 -27.59 11.91 -22.46
N GLY A 23 -26.85 10.79 -22.55
CA GLY A 23 -25.60 10.75 -23.32
C GLY A 23 -24.61 9.59 -23.05
N ASN A 24 -25.08 8.35 -23.10
CA ASN A 24 -24.26 7.12 -23.18
C ASN A 24 -23.10 7.19 -24.20
N LYS A 25 -21.83 7.09 -23.76
CA LYS A 25 -20.69 6.66 -24.62
C LYS A 25 -19.64 5.85 -23.83
N LYS A 26 -19.83 4.53 -23.89
CA LYS A 26 -18.85 3.43 -23.72
C LYS A 26 -17.40 3.81 -24.01
N ARG A 27 -16.47 3.58 -23.06
CA ARG A 27 -15.07 3.12 -23.31
C ARG A 27 -14.46 2.43 -22.08
N MET A 28 -14.73 1.14 -21.97
CA MET A 28 -13.81 0.09 -21.48
C MET A 28 -13.72 -0.93 -22.65
N PRO A 29 -12.67 -1.77 -22.81
CA PRO A 29 -11.91 -2.42 -21.73
C PRO A 29 -10.41 -2.66 -22.02
N GLN A 30 -9.68 -3.14 -20.99
CA GLN A 30 -8.55 -4.11 -20.99
C GLN A 30 -7.82 -3.93 -19.63
N GLN A 31 -8.11 -4.68 -18.55
CA GLN A 31 -7.68 -6.07 -18.25
C GLN A 31 -6.19 -6.29 -18.54
N ALA A 32 -5.33 -6.78 -17.65
CA ALA A 32 -5.48 -7.80 -16.59
C ALA A 32 -4.18 -7.82 -15.71
N PRO A 33 -3.88 -8.85 -14.86
CA PRO A 33 -4.71 -9.74 -14.05
C PRO A 33 -4.22 -9.89 -12.57
N GLN A 34 -5.15 -10.37 -11.70
CA GLN A 34 -4.92 -11.24 -10.52
C GLN A 34 -4.18 -10.65 -9.29
N ALA A 35 -4.60 -10.91 -8.05
CA ALA A 35 -5.05 -12.20 -7.54
C ALA A 35 -6.07 -12.09 -6.38
N LYS A 36 -6.93 -13.10 -6.36
CA LYS A 36 -7.76 -13.52 -5.22
C LYS A 36 -6.92 -13.77 -3.97
N ALA A 37 -7.48 -13.42 -2.81
CA ALA A 37 -7.34 -14.07 -1.50
C ALA A 37 -8.10 -13.16 -0.51
N ASP A 38 -9.32 -13.42 -0.04
CA ASP A 38 -9.82 -14.66 0.57
C ASP A 38 -8.77 -15.40 1.40
N LYS A 39 -8.66 -15.01 2.66
CA LYS A 39 -8.77 -15.90 3.81
C LYS A 39 -8.73 -15.06 5.08
N ALA A 40 -9.64 -15.38 6.00
CA ALA A 40 -9.59 -14.95 7.39
C ALA A 40 -8.15 -15.05 7.92
N PRO A 41 -7.70 -14.18 8.83
CA PRO A 41 -6.49 -14.48 9.57
C PRO A 41 -6.84 -15.69 10.43
N ALA A 42 -6.53 -16.88 9.90
CA ALA A 42 -6.27 -18.03 10.74
C ALA A 42 -5.25 -17.53 11.76
N GLU A 43 -5.61 -17.59 13.04
CA GLU A 43 -4.68 -17.58 14.15
C GLU A 43 -3.62 -18.62 13.82
N GLN A 44 -2.53 -18.17 13.21
CA GLN A 44 -1.36 -18.99 13.01
C GLN A 44 -0.46 -18.63 14.18
N ASP A 45 -0.13 -19.63 14.98
CA ASP A 45 0.90 -19.63 16.04
C ASP A 45 2.31 -19.52 15.40
N THR A 46 2.42 -18.66 14.40
CA THR A 46 3.62 -18.36 13.62
C THR A 46 4.25 -17.12 14.23
N ALA A 47 5.57 -17.13 14.40
CA ALA A 47 6.25 -15.97 14.95
C ALA A 47 6.33 -14.89 13.86
N LEU A 48 5.51 -13.84 13.98
CA LEU A 48 5.65 -12.66 13.14
C LEU A 48 6.91 -11.90 13.58
N VAL A 49 7.83 -11.70 12.65
CA VAL A 49 9.07 -10.95 12.85
C VAL A 49 9.00 -9.67 12.03
N TRP A 50 9.25 -8.51 12.62
CA TRP A 50 9.15 -7.22 11.92
C TRP A 50 10.38 -6.35 12.14
N GLY A 51 10.63 -5.45 11.19
CA GLY A 51 11.79 -4.57 11.17
C GLY A 51 12.91 -5.08 10.26
N LYS A 52 13.75 -4.15 9.79
CA LYS A 52 14.80 -4.44 8.81
C LYS A 52 15.82 -5.45 9.32
N ASN A 53 16.36 -5.24 10.52
CA ASN A 53 17.41 -6.10 11.07
C ASN A 53 16.95 -7.54 11.35
N PRO A 54 15.90 -7.76 12.17
CA PRO A 54 15.48 -9.11 12.50
C PRO A 54 14.95 -9.89 11.28
N VAL A 55 14.31 -9.23 10.32
CA VAL A 55 13.89 -9.89 9.07
C VAL A 55 15.09 -10.23 8.17
N THR A 56 16.11 -9.36 8.12
CA THR A 56 17.33 -9.67 7.34
C THR A 56 18.06 -10.85 7.93
N GLU A 57 18.18 -10.92 9.26
CA GLU A 57 18.77 -12.06 9.97
C GLU A 57 17.98 -13.34 9.70
N LEU A 58 16.65 -13.30 9.84
CA LEU A 58 15.78 -14.45 9.56
C LEU A 58 15.96 -14.98 8.13
N LEU A 59 16.00 -14.08 7.14
CA LEU A 59 16.20 -14.44 5.73
C LEU A 59 17.61 -14.96 5.45
N LYS A 60 18.64 -14.47 6.15
CA LYS A 60 20.03 -14.94 6.02
C LYS A 60 20.28 -16.27 6.71
N SER A 61 19.62 -16.51 7.83
CA SER A 61 19.71 -17.77 8.56
C SER A 61 18.97 -18.90 7.85
N GLU A 62 18.27 -18.62 6.75
CA GLU A 62 17.38 -19.56 6.05
C GLU A 62 16.40 -20.25 7.01
N ALA A 63 16.11 -19.59 8.13
CA ALA A 63 15.16 -20.04 9.12
C ALA A 63 13.80 -19.93 8.44
N GLY A 64 13.24 -21.07 8.02
CA GLY A 64 12.12 -21.18 7.10
C GLY A 64 11.16 -19.99 7.20
N VAL A 65 11.09 -19.18 6.14
CA VAL A 65 10.23 -18.00 6.09
C VAL A 65 9.06 -18.32 5.16
N ASP A 66 7.84 -18.35 5.69
CA ASP A 66 6.66 -18.63 4.87
C ASP A 66 6.34 -17.46 3.94
N THR A 67 6.30 -16.25 4.50
CA THR A 67 5.81 -15.07 3.80
C THR A 67 6.55 -13.82 4.25
N LEU A 68 7.05 -13.05 3.28
CA LEU A 68 7.67 -11.76 3.46
C LEU A 68 6.69 -10.65 3.02
N LEU A 69 6.34 -9.76 3.95
CA LEU A 69 5.50 -8.60 3.74
C LEU A 69 6.35 -7.34 3.60
N LEU A 70 6.19 -6.62 2.48
CA LEU A 70 6.88 -5.38 2.20
C LEU A 70 5.89 -4.24 2.06
N ALA A 71 6.18 -3.11 2.70
CA ALA A 71 5.37 -1.91 2.55
C ALA A 71 5.39 -1.41 1.09
N ASP A 72 4.25 -0.96 0.59
CA ASP A 72 4.16 -0.29 -0.71
C ASP A 72 4.92 1.04 -0.74
N SER A 73 5.00 1.73 0.41
CA SER A 73 5.75 2.98 0.56
C SER A 73 7.28 2.78 0.64
N MET A 74 7.76 1.54 0.63
CA MET A 74 9.19 1.24 0.67
C MET A 74 9.86 1.61 -0.65
N GLU A 75 11.04 2.21 -0.58
CA GLU A 75 11.85 2.56 -1.74
C GLU A 75 12.08 1.34 -2.66
N PRO A 76 11.93 1.49 -4.00
CA PRO A 76 12.03 0.38 -4.94
C PRO A 76 13.34 -0.41 -4.82
N ARG A 77 14.46 0.26 -4.56
CA ARG A 77 15.78 -0.37 -4.38
C ARG A 77 15.80 -1.30 -3.18
N MET A 78 15.31 -0.83 -2.04
CA MET A 78 15.23 -1.60 -0.80
C MET A 78 14.26 -2.77 -0.94
N ALA A 79 13.12 -2.56 -1.60
CA ALA A 79 12.18 -3.63 -1.83
C ALA A 79 12.74 -4.70 -2.78
N GLY A 80 13.52 -4.31 -3.79
CA GLY A 80 14.25 -5.25 -4.65
C GLY A 80 15.24 -6.11 -3.86
N TYR A 81 15.98 -5.50 -2.95
CA TYR A 81 16.90 -6.21 -2.04
C TYR A 81 16.17 -7.27 -1.20
N TYR A 82 15.09 -6.90 -0.52
CA TYR A 82 14.33 -7.85 0.29
C TYR A 82 13.59 -8.89 -0.55
N THR A 83 13.15 -8.55 -1.76
CA THR A 83 12.56 -9.50 -2.70
C THR A 83 13.57 -10.57 -3.10
N ALA A 84 14.83 -10.20 -3.36
CA ALA A 84 15.89 -11.14 -3.68
C ALA A 84 16.19 -12.08 -2.49
N LEU A 85 16.30 -11.54 -1.28
CA LEU A 85 16.49 -12.34 -0.07
C LEU A 85 15.31 -13.27 0.21
N GLY A 86 14.07 -12.76 0.09
CA GLY A 86 12.86 -13.56 0.24
C GLY A 86 12.81 -14.72 -0.74
N LYS A 87 13.15 -14.49 -2.01
CA LYS A 87 13.21 -15.55 -3.03
C LYS A 87 14.28 -16.59 -2.72
N ALA A 88 15.46 -16.15 -2.27
CA ALA A 88 16.54 -17.07 -1.88
C ALA A 88 16.11 -17.97 -0.70
N ALA A 89 15.40 -17.41 0.27
CA ALA A 89 14.85 -18.14 1.41
C ALA A 89 13.56 -18.95 1.10
N GLY A 90 13.05 -18.92 -0.14
CA GLY A 90 11.81 -19.61 -0.52
C GLY A 90 10.51 -18.95 -0.04
N ALA A 91 10.57 -17.71 0.46
CA ALA A 91 9.44 -17.00 1.02
C ALA A 91 8.49 -16.43 -0.04
N VAL A 92 7.19 -16.42 0.27
CA VAL A 92 6.19 -15.73 -0.54
C VAL A 92 6.26 -14.23 -0.29
N ILE A 93 6.67 -13.45 -1.29
CA ILE A 93 6.73 -11.98 -1.16
C ILE A 93 5.37 -11.35 -1.47
N LYS A 94 4.87 -10.51 -0.56
CA LYS A 94 3.63 -9.74 -0.73
C LYS A 94 3.87 -8.26 -0.44
N ARG A 95 3.42 -7.42 -1.36
CA ARG A 95 3.34 -5.97 -1.17
C ARG A 95 2.06 -5.64 -0.41
N VAL A 96 2.18 -4.84 0.66
CA VAL A 96 1.05 -4.45 1.50
C VAL A 96 1.10 -2.97 1.87
N PRO A 97 -0.04 -2.29 2.04
CA PRO A 97 -0.06 -0.91 2.52
C PRO A 97 0.50 -0.80 3.94
N ALA A 98 1.17 0.31 4.25
CA ALA A 98 1.76 0.56 5.57
C ALA A 98 0.73 0.42 6.72
N GLY A 99 -0.51 0.87 6.50
CA GLY A 99 -1.58 0.73 7.50
C GLY A 99 -1.98 -0.73 7.80
N LYS A 100 -1.82 -1.65 6.85
CA LYS A 100 -2.03 -3.08 7.08
C LYS A 100 -0.86 -3.69 7.88
N LEU A 101 0.37 -3.33 7.52
CA LEU A 101 1.59 -3.72 8.23
C LEU A 101 1.52 -3.30 9.71
N GLN A 102 1.08 -2.06 9.98
CA GLN A 102 0.93 -1.53 11.33
C GLN A 102 -0.08 -2.31 12.16
N LYS A 103 -1.24 -2.67 11.59
CA LYS A 103 -2.24 -3.49 12.27
C LYS A 103 -1.74 -4.90 12.59
N LEU A 104 -0.92 -5.48 11.70
CA LEU A 104 -0.33 -6.81 11.90
C LEU A 104 0.78 -6.80 12.96
N CYS A 105 1.65 -5.79 12.94
CA CYS A 105 2.78 -5.70 13.88
C CYS A 105 2.38 -5.10 15.23
N GLY A 106 1.22 -4.46 15.33
CA GLY A 106 0.79 -3.71 16.52
C GLY A 106 1.59 -2.44 16.80
N THR A 107 2.56 -2.09 15.95
CA THR A 107 3.44 -0.92 16.09
C THR A 107 3.75 -0.28 14.74
N GLN A 108 4.13 1.00 14.76
CA GLN A 108 4.66 1.71 13.59
C GLN A 108 6.14 1.39 13.32
N ASP A 109 6.85 0.81 14.28
CA ASP A 109 8.30 0.53 14.24
C ASP A 109 8.71 -0.65 13.34
N HIS A 110 7.79 -1.16 12.53
CA HIS A 110 8.07 -2.23 11.57
C HIS A 110 9.00 -1.80 10.41
N GLN A 111 9.26 -0.50 10.23
CA GLN A 111 10.13 0.07 9.18
C GLN A 111 9.80 -0.36 7.73
N GLY A 112 8.61 -0.91 7.52
CA GLY A 112 8.10 -1.33 6.22
C GLY A 112 8.41 -2.78 5.84
N VAL A 113 8.90 -3.60 6.78
CA VAL A 113 9.23 -5.01 6.54
C VAL A 113 8.68 -5.87 7.67
N ALA A 114 8.00 -6.95 7.32
CA ALA A 114 7.66 -8.02 8.26
C ALA A 114 7.74 -9.37 7.55
N ALA A 115 8.00 -10.43 8.30
CA ALA A 115 8.08 -11.79 7.81
C ALA A 115 7.39 -12.72 8.80
N TRP A 116 6.69 -13.71 8.27
CA TRP A 116 6.21 -14.84 9.08
C TRP A 116 7.28 -15.92 9.07
N ALA A 117 7.79 -16.25 10.26
CA ALA A 117 8.65 -17.40 10.44
C ALA A 117 7.79 -18.67 10.44
N ALA A 118 8.19 -19.64 9.61
CA ALA A 118 7.67 -20.99 9.62
C ALA A 118 8.25 -21.72 10.81
N ARG A 119 7.40 -22.23 11.71
CA ARG A 119 7.83 -23.29 12.62
C ARG A 119 7.91 -24.58 11.82
N ILE A 120 9.12 -25.08 11.64
CA ILE A 120 9.35 -26.45 11.19
C ILE A 120 9.11 -27.32 12.44
N GLN A 121 8.03 -28.11 12.44
CA GLN A 121 7.74 -29.10 13.51
C GLN A 121 8.58 -30.36 13.32
#